data_AF-A0A915DJA5-F1
#
_entry.id   AF-A0A915DJA5-F1
#
_cell.length_a   1.000
_cell.length_b   1.000
_cell.length_c   1.000
_cell.angle_alpha   90.00
_cell.angle_beta   90.00
_cell.angle_gamma   90.00
#
_symmetry.space_group_name_H-M   'P 1'
#
loop_
_entity.id
_entity.type
_entity.pdbx_description
1 polymer ?
#
loop_
_entity_poly.entity_id
_entity_poly.type
_entity_poly.pdbx_seq_one_letter_code
_entity_poly.pdbx_strand_id
1 'polypeptide(L)'
;METHTDWIVRLYTTFRDSKYVYMLLEACLGGELWTTLRDRGHFDDYTARFFVACVLEGLEYLHRKNIVYRDLKPENCLLTQNGYLKLVDFGFAKKLASGRKTWTFCGTPEYVSPEIILNKATTRQLTIGRSASDPMKTYTLILKGIDALEIPNRRIGKTATALVKKLCRDNGGERLGSGSGGVNDIRKHRWFMGFDWEGLRSRSLKAPIIPKVSNPADVSNFDNYPPDQDIPPDEFQAGMRVSRVSYCKFYC
;
A
#
# COMPACT_ATOMS: atom_id res chain seq x y z
N MET A 1 4.83 15.65 8.33
CA MET A 1 4.86 14.51 9.28
C MET A 1 6.16 13.79 9.03
N GLU A 2 7.15 13.96 9.89
CA GLU A 2 8.44 13.30 9.68
C GLU A 2 8.31 11.81 10.05
N THR A 3 8.15 10.96 9.03
CA THR A 3 8.22 9.51 9.18
C THR A 3 9.66 9.08 8.92
N HIS A 4 10.39 8.70 9.97
CA HIS A 4 11.76 8.19 9.86
C HIS A 4 11.73 6.67 10.07
N THR A 5 11.62 5.92 8.97
CA THR A 5 11.59 4.46 9.02
C THR A 5 12.01 3.89 7.67
N ASP A 6 12.59 2.70 7.69
CA ASP A 6 13.04 2.02 6.48
C ASP A 6 11.91 1.35 5.66
N TRP A 7 10.66 1.52 6.08
CA TRP A 7 9.47 0.91 5.45
C TRP A 7 8.60 1.90 4.67
N ILE A 8 8.93 3.19 4.74
CA ILE A 8 8.18 4.28 4.15
C ILE A 8 9.17 5.18 3.45
N VAL A 9 8.85 5.64 2.24
CA VAL A 9 9.69 6.58 1.51
C VAL A 9 9.79 7.89 2.29
N ARG A 10 11.03 8.33 2.49
CA ARG A 10 11.29 9.57 3.22
C ARG A 10 10.90 10.78 2.37
N LEU A 11 10.15 11.70 2.97
CA LEU A 11 10.02 13.08 2.49
C LEU A 11 11.15 13.91 3.11
N TYR A 12 12.04 14.43 2.29
CA TYR A 12 13.14 15.29 2.73
C TYR A 12 12.68 16.73 2.97
N THR A 13 11.99 17.30 1.98
CA THR A 13 11.49 18.67 2.05
C THR A 13 10.41 18.91 0.98
N THR A 14 9.77 20.07 1.04
CA THR A 14 8.75 20.51 0.08
C THR A 14 9.08 21.89 -0.45
N PHE A 15 8.80 22.13 -1.72
CA PHE A 15 8.88 23.44 -2.37
C PHE A 15 7.52 23.81 -2.97
N ARG A 16 7.33 25.08 -3.29
CA ARG A 16 6.16 25.54 -4.04
C ARG A 16 6.52 26.75 -4.88
N ASP A 17 5.83 26.90 -6.00
CA ASP A 17 5.77 28.15 -6.76
C ASP A 17 4.30 28.57 -6.95
N SER A 18 4.01 29.45 -7.91
CA SER A 18 2.65 29.95 -8.18
C SER A 18 1.73 28.91 -8.84
N LYS A 19 2.24 27.75 -9.25
CA LYS A 19 1.53 26.74 -10.04
C LYS A 19 1.61 25.33 -9.45
N TYR A 20 2.69 25.00 -8.75
CA TYR A 20 3.00 23.65 -8.33
C TYR A 20 3.44 23.55 -6.87
N VAL A 21 3.18 22.37 -6.30
CA VAL A 21 3.77 21.91 -5.04
C VAL A 21 4.72 20.76 -5.37
N TYR A 22 5.95 20.87 -4.91
CA TYR A 22 7.01 19.90 -5.13
C TYR A 22 7.34 19.17 -3.83
N MET A 23 7.49 17.85 -3.90
CA MET A 23 7.88 17.01 -2.79
C MET A 23 9.19 16.31 -3.12
N LEU A 24 10.27 16.61 -2.39
CA LEU A 24 11.56 15.94 -2.56
C LEU A 24 11.56 14.65 -1.73
N LEU A 25 11.45 13.51 -2.41
CA LEU A 25 11.33 12.18 -1.80
C LEU A 25 12.63 11.37 -1.95
N GLU A 26 12.80 10.35 -1.11
CA GLU A 26 13.78 9.28 -1.30
C GLU A 26 13.49 8.49 -2.58
N ALA A 27 14.51 8.33 -3.42
CA ALA A 27 14.42 7.57 -4.66
C ALA A 27 14.51 6.05 -4.40
N CYS A 28 13.44 5.32 -4.74
CA CYS A 28 13.41 3.85 -4.74
C CYS A 28 13.49 3.34 -6.18
N LEU A 29 14.71 3.15 -6.69
CA LEU A 29 14.99 2.86 -8.11
C LEU A 29 14.66 1.43 -8.57
N GLY A 30 14.09 0.60 -7.69
CA GLY A 30 13.75 -0.78 -7.99
C GLY A 30 12.44 -0.97 -8.75
N GLY A 31 11.70 0.12 -9.02
CA GLY A 31 10.43 0.11 -9.72
C GLY A 31 9.23 -0.18 -8.82
N GLU A 32 8.05 -0.21 -9.45
CA GLU A 32 6.78 -0.52 -8.78
C GLU A 32 6.63 -2.03 -8.55
N LEU A 33 6.08 -2.41 -7.39
CA LEU A 33 5.72 -3.80 -7.12
C LEU A 33 4.65 -4.28 -8.13
N TRP A 34 3.75 -3.39 -8.56
CA TRP A 34 2.75 -3.67 -9.58
C TRP A 34 3.37 -4.18 -10.88
N THR A 35 4.32 -3.44 -11.45
CA THR A 35 5.04 -3.83 -12.68
C THR A 35 5.75 -5.17 -12.50
N THR A 36 6.43 -5.35 -11.38
CA THR A 36 7.11 -6.62 -11.05
C THR A 36 6.13 -7.81 -10.98
N LEU A 37 4.94 -7.59 -10.40
CA LEU A 37 3.88 -8.61 -10.30
C LEU A 37 3.24 -8.90 -11.66
N ARG A 38 2.95 -7.85 -12.45
CA ARG A 38 2.40 -7.94 -13.81
C ARG A 38 3.29 -8.79 -14.70
N ASP A 39 4.58 -8.49 -14.74
CA ASP A 39 5.53 -9.10 -15.67
C ASP A 39 5.82 -10.56 -15.30
N ARG A 40 5.75 -10.91 -14.00
CA ARG A 40 5.87 -12.30 -13.52
C ARG A 40 4.54 -13.07 -13.51
N GLY A 41 3.43 -12.37 -13.63
CA GLY A 41 2.06 -12.86 -13.50
C GLY A 41 1.63 -13.23 -12.07
N HIS A 42 2.52 -13.82 -11.25
CA HIS A 42 2.27 -14.11 -9.84
C HIS A 42 3.57 -14.26 -9.05
N PHE A 43 3.49 -14.12 -7.73
CA PHE A 43 4.58 -14.44 -6.81
C PHE A 43 4.38 -15.83 -6.22
N ASP A 44 5.50 -16.51 -5.96
CA ASP A 44 5.50 -17.67 -5.08
C ASP A 44 5.24 -17.26 -3.62
N ASP A 45 4.98 -18.25 -2.78
CA ASP A 45 4.59 -18.04 -1.38
C ASP A 45 5.68 -17.32 -0.57
N TYR A 46 6.95 -17.61 -0.83
CA TYR A 46 8.08 -16.96 -0.16
C TYR A 46 8.20 -15.48 -0.52
N THR A 47 8.12 -15.17 -1.82
CA THR A 47 8.19 -13.81 -2.36
C THR A 47 7.01 -12.98 -1.86
N ALA A 48 5.80 -13.54 -1.92
CA ALA A 48 4.61 -12.88 -1.38
C ALA A 48 4.73 -12.61 0.13
N ARG A 49 5.23 -13.60 0.90
CA ARG A 49 5.44 -13.46 2.35
C ARG A 49 6.42 -12.35 2.67
N PHE A 50 7.54 -12.25 1.95
CA PHE A 50 8.53 -11.20 2.15
C PHE A 50 7.94 -9.79 1.93
N PHE A 51 7.21 -9.57 0.83
CA PHE A 51 6.61 -8.27 0.54
C PHE A 51 5.47 -7.91 1.49
N VAL A 52 4.61 -8.87 1.84
CA VAL A 52 3.56 -8.65 2.85
C VAL A 52 4.18 -8.32 4.21
N ALA A 53 5.30 -8.95 4.57
CA ALA A 53 6.01 -8.62 5.81
C ALA A 53 6.56 -7.18 5.81
N CYS A 54 7.13 -6.70 4.70
CA CYS A 54 7.56 -5.31 4.55
C CYS A 54 6.38 -4.33 4.72
N VAL A 55 5.25 -4.61 4.07
CA VAL A 55 4.02 -3.82 4.20
C VAL A 55 3.54 -3.80 5.65
N LEU A 56 3.55 -4.94 6.34
CA LEU A 56 3.12 -5.04 7.74
C LEU A 56 3.99 -4.20 8.68
N GLU A 57 5.31 -4.17 8.50
CA GLU A 57 6.21 -3.31 9.29
C GLU A 57 5.92 -1.81 9.04
N GLY A 58 5.67 -1.42 7.78
CA GLY A 58 5.26 -0.06 7.44
C GLY A 58 3.91 0.35 8.04
N LEU A 59 2.91 -0.53 7.95
CA LEU A 59 1.59 -0.28 8.55
C LEU A 59 1.63 -0.25 10.07
N GLU A 60 2.41 -1.11 10.72
CA GLU A 60 2.59 -1.07 12.17
C GLU A 60 3.19 0.26 12.61
N TYR A 61 4.24 0.73 11.92
CA TYR A 61 4.86 2.03 12.21
C TYR A 61 3.85 3.18 12.14
N LEU A 62 3.00 3.20 11.10
CA LEU A 62 1.94 4.19 10.96
C LEU A 62 0.88 4.08 12.06
N HIS A 63 0.40 2.87 12.33
CA HIS A 63 -0.62 2.63 13.35
C HIS A 63 -0.15 3.01 14.75
N ARG A 64 1.13 2.82 15.09
CA ARG A 64 1.73 3.28 16.37
C ARG A 64 1.71 4.80 16.52
N LYS A 65 1.63 5.54 15.42
CA LYS A 65 1.51 7.00 15.39
C LYS A 65 0.06 7.46 15.17
N ASN A 66 -0.90 6.55 15.29
CA ASN A 66 -2.32 6.77 14.99
C ASN A 66 -2.55 7.26 13.55
N ILE A 67 -1.79 6.75 12.58
CA ILE A 67 -1.97 7.08 11.17
C ILE A 67 -2.57 5.88 10.46
N VAL A 68 -3.64 6.11 9.72
CA VAL A 68 -4.20 5.12 8.78
C VAL A 68 -3.77 5.49 7.36
N TYR A 69 -3.25 4.52 6.62
CA TYR A 69 -2.68 4.74 5.29
C TYR A 69 -3.74 4.86 4.17
N ARG A 70 -4.73 3.95 4.18
CA ARG A 70 -5.97 3.96 3.37
C ARG A 70 -5.87 3.76 1.85
N ASP A 71 -4.69 3.65 1.26
CA ASP A 71 -4.56 3.36 -0.19
C ASP A 71 -3.49 2.28 -0.45
N LEU A 72 -3.60 1.15 0.25
CA LEU A 72 -2.71 0.01 0.03
C LEU A 72 -3.05 -0.70 -1.27
N LYS A 73 -2.13 -0.61 -2.22
CA LYS A 73 -2.14 -1.29 -3.52
C LYS A 73 -0.70 -1.48 -4.04
N PRO A 74 -0.45 -2.47 -4.92
CA PRO A 74 0.90 -2.72 -5.45
C PRO A 74 1.58 -1.50 -6.11
N GLU A 75 0.80 -0.59 -6.70
CA GLU A 75 1.25 0.65 -7.35
C GLU A 75 1.83 1.65 -6.33
N ASN A 76 1.40 1.57 -5.07
CA ASN A 76 1.91 2.42 -4.00
C ASN A 76 3.00 1.73 -3.15
N CYS A 77 3.62 0.70 -3.70
CA CYS A 77 4.72 -0.04 -3.10
C CYS A 77 5.92 0.00 -4.05
N LEU A 78 7.00 0.68 -3.65
CA LEU A 78 8.23 0.74 -4.44
C LEU A 78 9.29 -0.21 -3.90
N LEU A 79 10.05 -0.80 -4.82
CA LEU A 79 11.25 -1.58 -4.49
C LEU A 79 12.47 -0.65 -4.39
N THR A 80 13.26 -0.85 -3.34
CA THR A 80 14.60 -0.28 -3.18
C THR A 80 15.60 -1.03 -4.06
N GLN A 81 16.82 -0.49 -4.22
CA GLN A 81 17.87 -1.17 -5.00
C GLN A 81 18.25 -2.54 -4.40
N ASN A 82 18.07 -2.70 -3.08
CA ASN A 82 18.32 -3.95 -2.36
C ASN A 82 17.11 -4.91 -2.36
N GLY A 83 16.03 -4.59 -3.07
CA GLY A 83 14.85 -5.45 -3.22
C GLY A 83 13.83 -5.39 -2.08
N TYR A 84 14.05 -4.54 -1.07
CA TYR A 84 13.06 -4.28 -0.02
C TYR A 84 11.98 -3.31 -0.49
N LEU A 85 10.79 -3.44 0.10
CA LEU A 85 9.63 -2.64 -0.24
C LEU A 85 9.46 -1.45 0.71
N LYS A 86 9.16 -0.28 0.15
CA LYS A 86 8.73 0.92 0.89
C LYS A 86 7.35 1.40 0.40
N LEU A 87 6.52 1.83 1.34
CA LEU A 87 5.23 2.47 1.05
C LEU A 87 5.46 3.90 0.55
N VAL A 88 4.74 4.29 -0.51
CA VAL A 88 4.70 5.64 -1.07
C VAL A 88 3.28 6.21 -1.04
N ASP A 89 3.05 7.38 -1.63
CA ASP A 89 1.72 8.00 -1.80
C ASP A 89 0.84 8.05 -0.54
N PHE A 90 1.02 9.11 0.24
CA PHE A 90 0.27 9.36 1.46
C PHE A 90 -0.94 10.28 1.22
N GLY A 91 -1.39 10.44 -0.02
CA GLY A 91 -2.49 11.33 -0.39
C GLY A 91 -3.81 11.03 0.33
N PHE A 92 -4.01 9.77 0.72
CA PHE A 92 -5.16 9.33 1.52
C PHE A 92 -4.81 9.04 2.98
N ALA A 93 -3.57 9.21 3.42
CA ALA A 93 -3.22 8.95 4.80
C ALA A 93 -3.90 9.95 5.75
N LYS A 94 -4.29 9.50 6.95
CA LYS A 94 -4.95 10.36 7.94
C LYS A 94 -4.49 10.04 9.35
N LYS A 95 -4.09 11.08 10.09
CA LYS A 95 -3.84 10.98 11.52
C LYS A 95 -5.18 10.97 12.28
N LEU A 96 -5.40 9.95 13.08
CA LEU A 96 -6.55 9.81 13.96
C LEU A 96 -6.23 10.43 15.32
N ALA A 97 -7.20 11.12 15.89
CA ALA A 97 -7.16 11.44 17.32
C ALA A 97 -7.32 10.16 18.14
N SER A 98 -6.69 10.08 19.30
CA SER A 98 -6.74 8.89 20.17
C SER A 98 -8.20 8.45 20.40
N GLY A 99 -8.50 7.18 20.14
CA GLY A 99 -9.85 6.61 20.32
C GLY A 99 -10.90 6.98 19.25
N ARG A 100 -10.57 7.75 18.19
CA ARG A 100 -11.54 8.16 17.15
C ARG A 100 -11.45 7.31 15.87
N LYS A 101 -12.62 6.99 15.30
CA LYS A 101 -12.78 6.40 13.96
C LYS A 101 -12.85 7.51 12.89
N THR A 102 -12.52 7.19 11.64
CA THR A 102 -12.68 8.12 10.49
C THR A 102 -13.83 7.67 9.57
N TRP A 103 -14.48 8.66 8.94
CA TRP A 103 -15.70 8.51 8.13
C TRP A 103 -15.50 8.93 6.67
N THR A 104 -14.29 9.35 6.28
CA THR A 104 -14.02 9.89 4.95
C THR A 104 -13.82 8.76 3.94
N PHE A 105 -14.72 8.65 2.96
CA PHE A 105 -14.66 7.72 1.82
C PHE A 105 -13.46 8.07 0.92
N CYS A 106 -12.43 7.23 0.93
CA CYS A 106 -11.21 7.38 0.12
C CYS A 106 -10.65 5.97 -0.19
N GLY A 107 -10.13 5.77 -1.39
CA GLY A 107 -9.53 4.51 -1.84
C GLY A 107 -9.88 4.20 -3.30
N THR A 108 -9.06 3.38 -3.95
CA THR A 108 -9.32 2.91 -5.32
C THR A 108 -10.47 1.88 -5.31
N PRO A 109 -11.51 1.97 -6.17
CA PRO A 109 -12.73 1.13 -6.16
C PRO A 109 -12.53 -0.38 -5.95
N GLU A 110 -11.46 -0.93 -6.53
CA GLU A 110 -11.11 -2.36 -6.45
C GLU A 110 -10.54 -2.79 -5.08
N TYR A 111 -10.19 -1.82 -4.24
CA TYR A 111 -9.49 -2.00 -2.96
C TYR A 111 -10.30 -1.46 -1.78
N VAL A 112 -11.60 -1.23 -1.98
CA VAL A 112 -12.49 -0.69 -0.96
C VAL A 112 -13.00 -1.81 -0.04
N SER A 113 -12.99 -1.59 1.28
CA SER A 113 -13.56 -2.55 2.24
C SER A 113 -15.11 -2.47 2.27
N PRO A 114 -15.86 -3.55 2.56
CA PRO A 114 -17.33 -3.59 2.44
C PRO A 114 -18.06 -2.47 3.18
N GLU A 115 -17.54 -2.06 4.33
CA GLU A 115 -18.10 -1.01 5.17
C GLU A 115 -17.90 0.40 4.62
N ILE A 116 -16.92 0.62 3.74
CA ILE A 116 -16.78 1.89 3.00
C ILE A 116 -17.87 1.98 1.92
N ILE A 117 -18.21 0.86 1.27
CA ILE A 117 -19.35 0.76 0.33
C ILE A 117 -20.68 0.96 1.07
N LEU A 118 -20.76 0.53 2.34
CA LEU A 118 -21.94 0.64 3.19
C LEU A 118 -21.99 1.89 4.10
N ASN A 119 -21.09 2.87 3.90
CA ASN A 119 -21.03 4.12 4.68
C ASN A 119 -20.93 3.91 6.23
N LYS A 120 -20.15 2.92 6.69
CA LYS A 120 -19.88 2.65 8.12
C LYS A 120 -18.40 2.83 8.48
N ALA A 121 -18.11 3.48 9.62
CA ALA A 121 -16.76 3.87 10.07
C ALA A 121 -15.80 2.72 10.42
N THR A 122 -14.48 2.97 10.26
CA THR A 122 -13.41 2.01 10.64
C THR A 122 -12.15 2.61 11.25
N THR A 123 -11.32 1.71 11.80
CA THR A 123 -10.11 1.99 12.58
C THR A 123 -8.82 1.39 11.98
N ARG A 124 -8.86 0.29 11.20
CA ARG A 124 -7.67 -0.39 10.64
C ARG A 124 -8.00 -1.17 9.35
N GLN A 125 -7.16 -1.08 8.33
CA GLN A 125 -7.41 -1.58 6.97
C GLN A 125 -6.24 -2.47 6.51
N LEU A 126 -6.53 -3.69 6.03
CA LEU A 126 -5.60 -4.59 5.33
C LEU A 126 -6.35 -5.15 4.12
N THR A 127 -5.78 -4.97 2.92
CA THR A 127 -6.49 -5.14 1.64
C THR A 127 -5.65 -5.94 0.65
N ILE A 128 -6.22 -7.02 0.09
CA ILE A 128 -5.70 -7.77 -1.07
C ILE A 128 -6.92 -8.18 -1.92
N GLY A 129 -7.04 -7.69 -3.16
CA GLY A 129 -8.18 -8.03 -4.03
C GLY A 129 -7.99 -7.56 -5.47
N ARG A 130 -8.24 -8.46 -6.43
CA ARG A 130 -7.90 -8.40 -7.86
C ARG A 130 -8.66 -7.31 -8.64
N SER A 131 -8.01 -6.75 -9.66
CA SER A 131 -8.63 -5.88 -10.67
C SER A 131 -9.70 -6.65 -11.45
N ALA A 132 -10.95 -6.16 -11.40
CA ALA A 132 -12.05 -6.65 -12.22
C ALA A 132 -12.64 -5.46 -12.98
N SER A 133 -12.82 -5.66 -14.29
CA SER A 133 -13.16 -4.68 -15.33
C SER A 133 -14.52 -3.97 -15.19
N ASP A 134 -15.26 -4.23 -14.10
CA ASP A 134 -16.56 -3.64 -13.82
C ASP A 134 -16.62 -3.31 -12.31
N PRO A 135 -16.48 -2.04 -11.93
CA PRO A 135 -16.49 -1.60 -10.53
C PRO A 135 -17.75 -2.09 -9.78
N MET A 136 -18.89 -2.20 -10.45
CA MET A 136 -20.15 -2.64 -9.83
C MET A 136 -20.14 -4.12 -9.47
N LYS A 137 -19.50 -4.95 -10.29
CA LYS A 137 -19.24 -6.37 -9.96
C LYS A 137 -18.23 -6.49 -8.82
N THR A 138 -17.20 -5.66 -8.81
CA THR A 138 -16.21 -5.62 -7.73
C THR A 138 -16.86 -5.23 -6.40
N TYR A 139 -17.72 -4.21 -6.38
CA TYR A 139 -18.49 -3.83 -5.19
C TYR A 139 -19.43 -4.94 -4.73
N THR A 140 -20.10 -5.62 -5.65
CA THR A 140 -20.98 -6.76 -5.32
C THR A 140 -20.20 -7.92 -4.71
N LEU A 141 -18.99 -8.20 -5.20
CA LEU A 141 -18.10 -9.23 -4.64
C LEU A 141 -17.56 -8.85 -3.26
N ILE A 142 -17.22 -7.57 -3.07
CA ILE A 142 -16.79 -7.05 -1.76
C ILE A 142 -17.96 -7.14 -0.75
N LEU A 143 -19.18 -6.75 -1.12
CA LEU A 143 -20.36 -6.81 -0.25
C LEU A 143 -20.81 -8.25 0.10
N LYS A 144 -20.49 -9.23 -0.74
CA LYS A 144 -20.73 -10.66 -0.45
C LYS A 144 -19.74 -11.24 0.57
N GLY A 145 -18.69 -10.49 0.92
CA GLY A 145 -17.66 -10.89 1.89
C GLY A 145 -16.63 -11.86 1.31
N ILE A 146 -15.46 -11.93 1.96
CA ILE A 146 -14.32 -12.76 1.50
C ILE A 146 -14.65 -14.26 1.43
N ASP A 147 -15.67 -14.71 2.17
CA ASP A 147 -16.11 -16.10 2.17
C ASP A 147 -16.88 -16.50 0.90
N ALA A 148 -17.40 -15.53 0.14
CA ALA A 148 -18.00 -15.75 -1.17
C ALA A 148 -16.99 -15.75 -2.32
N LEU A 149 -15.73 -15.39 -2.07
CA LEU A 149 -14.68 -15.34 -3.08
C LEU A 149 -14.03 -16.72 -3.24
N GLU A 150 -14.16 -17.33 -4.42
CA GLU A 150 -13.38 -18.52 -4.77
C GLU A 150 -11.91 -18.14 -5.00
N ILE A 151 -11.10 -18.25 -3.95
CA ILE A 151 -9.64 -18.08 -4.04
C ILE A 151 -9.08 -19.31 -4.76
N PRO A 152 -8.40 -19.16 -5.92
CA PRO A 152 -7.88 -20.29 -6.68
C PRO A 152 -6.88 -21.11 -5.86
N ASN A 153 -7.34 -22.27 -5.37
CA ASN A 153 -6.59 -23.18 -4.49
C ASN A 153 -5.31 -23.74 -5.14
N ARG A 154 -5.23 -23.74 -6.48
CA ARG A 154 -4.06 -24.24 -7.23
C ARG A 154 -2.85 -23.31 -7.17
N ARG A 155 -3.05 -22.01 -6.88
CA ARG A 155 -1.97 -21.00 -6.86
C ARG A 155 -1.68 -20.44 -5.47
N ILE A 156 -2.67 -20.46 -4.57
CA ILE A 156 -2.55 -19.89 -3.23
C ILE A 156 -2.65 -21.02 -2.20
N GLY A 157 -1.62 -21.14 -1.36
CA GLY A 157 -1.56 -22.15 -0.31
C GLY A 157 -2.68 -22.01 0.73
N LYS A 158 -3.09 -23.13 1.34
CA LYS A 158 -4.19 -23.15 2.33
C LYS A 158 -3.96 -22.17 3.50
N THR A 159 -2.72 -22.01 3.95
CA THR A 159 -2.35 -21.09 5.04
C THR A 159 -2.43 -19.63 4.61
N ALA A 160 -2.06 -19.30 3.38
CA ALA A 160 -2.20 -17.96 2.80
C ALA A 160 -3.68 -17.59 2.66
N THR A 161 -4.50 -18.49 2.11
CA THR A 161 -5.95 -18.33 2.01
C THR A 161 -6.59 -18.09 3.38
N ALA A 162 -6.18 -18.86 4.39
CA ALA A 162 -6.67 -18.68 5.76
C ALA A 162 -6.28 -17.32 6.35
N LEU A 163 -5.09 -16.80 6.03
CA LEU A 163 -4.69 -15.46 6.45
C LEU A 163 -5.56 -14.39 5.78
N VAL A 164 -5.72 -14.45 4.45
CA VAL A 164 -6.53 -13.48 3.68
C VAL A 164 -7.96 -13.42 4.23
N LYS A 165 -8.60 -14.57 4.48
CA LYS A 165 -9.95 -14.62 5.07
C LYS A 165 -10.03 -13.97 6.44
N LYS A 166 -8.99 -14.09 7.27
CA LYS A 166 -8.93 -13.47 8.60
C LYS A 166 -8.66 -11.96 8.54
N LEU A 167 -7.91 -11.49 7.54
CA LEU A 167 -7.65 -10.07 7.34
C LEU A 167 -8.86 -9.36 6.74
N CYS A 168 -9.59 -10.01 5.84
CA CYS A 168 -10.71 -9.46 5.09
C CYS A 168 -12.08 -9.79 5.70
N ARG A 169 -12.19 -9.87 7.04
CA ARG A 169 -13.50 -10.00 7.71
C ARG A 169 -14.34 -8.74 7.48
N ASP A 170 -15.65 -8.91 7.30
CA ASP A 170 -16.57 -7.79 7.06
C ASP A 170 -16.61 -6.84 8.25
N ASN A 171 -16.70 -7.40 9.47
CA ASN A 171 -16.58 -6.64 10.70
C ASN A 171 -15.11 -6.28 10.96
N GLY A 172 -14.79 -4.98 10.88
CA GLY A 172 -13.44 -4.47 11.16
C GLY A 172 -12.87 -4.86 12.53
N GLY A 173 -13.72 -5.10 13.54
CA GLY A 173 -13.30 -5.58 14.86
C GLY A 173 -12.89 -7.05 14.90
N GLU A 174 -13.37 -7.86 13.95
CA GLU A 174 -13.03 -9.28 13.82
C GLU A 174 -11.82 -9.53 12.91
N ARG A 175 -11.34 -8.49 12.23
CA ARG A 175 -10.14 -8.58 11.40
C ARG A 175 -8.93 -8.90 12.27
N LEU A 176 -8.15 -9.89 11.85
CA LEU A 176 -6.87 -10.19 12.47
C LEU A 176 -5.97 -8.94 12.41
N GLY A 177 -5.44 -8.51 13.55
CA GLY A 177 -4.76 -7.21 13.67
C GLY A 177 -5.55 -6.12 14.40
N SER A 178 -6.87 -6.29 14.56
CA SER A 178 -7.74 -5.33 15.25
C SER A 178 -7.92 -5.61 16.74
N GLY A 179 -7.66 -6.85 17.18
CA GLY A 179 -7.74 -7.26 18.58
C GLY A 179 -6.60 -6.73 19.46
N SER A 180 -6.57 -7.16 20.72
CA SER A 180 -5.57 -6.74 21.72
C SER A 180 -4.14 -7.13 21.34
N GLY A 181 -3.94 -8.22 20.60
CA GLY A 181 -2.62 -8.63 20.09
C GLY A 181 -2.14 -7.82 18.89
N GLY A 182 -3.00 -7.01 18.26
CA GLY A 182 -2.64 -6.11 17.18
C GLY A 182 -1.90 -6.83 16.02
N VAL A 183 -0.90 -6.16 15.44
CA VAL A 183 -0.10 -6.70 14.33
C VAL A 183 0.64 -7.99 14.71
N ASN A 184 0.92 -8.22 16.00
CA ASN A 184 1.59 -9.46 16.43
C ASN A 184 0.74 -10.71 16.18
N ASP A 185 -0.59 -10.61 16.20
CA ASP A 185 -1.46 -11.75 15.86
C ASP A 185 -1.33 -12.14 14.39
N ILE A 186 -1.02 -11.17 13.51
CA ILE A 186 -0.72 -11.41 12.09
C ILE A 186 0.63 -12.13 11.97
N ARG A 187 1.66 -11.65 12.67
CA ARG A 187 3.02 -12.24 12.65
C ARG A 187 3.04 -13.70 13.12
N LYS A 188 2.19 -14.05 14.07
CA LYS A 188 2.05 -15.41 14.62
C LYS A 188 1.19 -16.34 13.77
N HIS A 189 0.57 -15.84 12.69
CA HIS A 189 -0.26 -16.67 11.83
C HIS A 189 0.56 -17.78 11.15
N ARG A 190 -0.02 -18.97 10.95
CA ARG A 190 0.68 -20.13 10.35
C ARG A 190 1.32 -19.84 8.99
N TRP A 191 0.79 -18.86 8.25
CA TRP A 191 1.38 -18.45 6.97
C TRP A 191 2.78 -17.85 7.13
N PHE A 192 3.10 -17.26 8.28
CA PHE A 192 4.42 -16.72 8.64
C PHE A 192 5.24 -17.67 9.52
N MET A 193 4.82 -18.92 9.68
CA MET A 193 5.57 -19.89 10.47
C MET A 193 6.98 -20.06 9.89
N GLY A 194 8.01 -19.87 10.71
CA GLY A 194 9.41 -19.92 10.30
C GLY A 194 9.92 -18.69 9.55
N PHE A 195 9.13 -17.62 9.43
CA PHE A 195 9.60 -16.39 8.80
C PHE A 195 10.53 -15.61 9.73
N ASP A 196 11.70 -15.22 9.21
CA ASP A 196 12.71 -14.47 9.94
C ASP A 196 12.36 -12.97 10.01
N TRP A 197 11.48 -12.62 10.95
CA TRP A 197 11.10 -11.22 11.21
C TRP A 197 12.27 -10.37 11.73
N GLU A 198 13.20 -10.97 12.46
CA GLU A 198 14.36 -10.25 12.98
C GLU A 198 15.33 -9.91 11.86
N GLY A 199 15.64 -10.87 10.99
CA GLY A 199 16.45 -10.66 9.80
C GLY A 199 15.83 -9.68 8.81
N LEU A 200 14.49 -9.68 8.69
CA LEU A 200 13.80 -8.66 7.91
C LEU A 200 14.07 -7.25 8.49
N ARG A 201 13.93 -7.06 9.81
CA ARG A 201 14.13 -5.76 10.46
C ARG A 201 15.58 -5.30 10.48
N SER A 202 16.52 -6.22 10.68
CA SER A 202 17.96 -5.94 10.71
C SER A 202 18.59 -5.88 9.32
N ARG A 203 17.79 -6.10 8.26
CA ARG A 203 18.21 -6.14 6.86
C ARG A 203 19.17 -7.29 6.50
N SER A 204 19.27 -8.32 7.34
CA SER A 204 20.07 -9.52 7.04
C SER A 204 19.32 -10.55 6.19
N LEU A 205 17.98 -10.51 6.16
CA LEU A 205 17.18 -11.39 5.30
C LEU A 205 17.30 -10.94 3.84
N LYS A 206 17.81 -11.81 2.97
CA LYS A 206 17.95 -11.49 1.54
C LYS A 206 16.58 -11.31 0.87
N ALA A 207 16.42 -10.23 0.10
CA ALA A 207 15.21 -10.02 -0.69
C ALA A 207 15.08 -11.09 -1.81
N PRO A 208 13.86 -11.59 -2.08
CA PRO A 208 13.60 -12.60 -3.11
C PRO A 208 13.80 -12.06 -4.53
N ILE A 209 13.63 -10.75 -4.72
CA ILE A 209 13.79 -10.06 -5.99
C ILE A 209 14.73 -8.88 -5.74
N ILE A 210 15.87 -8.88 -6.41
CA ILE A 210 16.84 -7.78 -6.36
C ILE A 210 16.78 -7.09 -7.74
N PRO A 211 16.23 -5.88 -7.84
CA PRO A 211 16.19 -5.11 -9.08
C PRO A 211 17.59 -4.81 -9.59
N LYS A 212 17.75 -4.72 -10.91
CA LYS A 212 19.00 -4.27 -11.52
C LYS A 212 18.99 -2.73 -11.54
N VAL A 213 19.91 -2.10 -10.82
CA VAL A 213 20.10 -0.65 -10.80
C VAL A 213 21.57 -0.38 -11.06
N SER A 214 21.90 0.18 -12.22
CA SER A 214 23.28 0.39 -12.67
C SER A 214 23.92 1.64 -12.08
N ASN A 215 23.13 2.70 -11.83
CA ASN A 215 23.59 3.97 -11.30
C ASN A 215 22.43 4.77 -10.66
N PRO A 216 22.69 5.88 -9.94
CA PRO A 216 21.66 6.66 -9.27
C PRO A 216 20.62 7.35 -10.18
N ALA A 217 20.85 7.43 -11.49
CA ALA A 217 19.91 7.95 -12.49
C ALA A 217 19.28 6.83 -13.34
N ASP A 218 19.48 5.57 -12.98
CA ASP A 218 18.90 4.43 -13.69
C ASP A 218 17.41 4.29 -13.39
N VAL A 219 16.59 4.63 -14.38
CA VAL A 219 15.12 4.53 -14.34
C VAL A 219 14.58 3.34 -15.15
N SER A 220 15.45 2.37 -15.53
CA SER A 220 15.05 1.24 -16.38
C SER A 220 14.03 0.28 -15.76
N ASN A 221 13.80 0.36 -14.45
CA ASN A 221 12.76 -0.42 -13.74
C ASN A 221 11.38 0.27 -13.75
N PHE A 222 11.21 1.40 -14.43
CA PHE A 222 9.95 2.12 -14.55
C PHE A 222 9.44 2.09 -15.99
N ASP A 223 8.11 2.13 -16.14
CA ASP A 223 7.48 2.29 -17.45
C ASP A 223 7.82 3.70 -18.01
N ASN A 224 7.98 3.81 -19.33
CA ASN A 224 8.26 5.10 -19.97
C ASN A 224 6.97 5.93 -20.06
N TYR A 225 6.98 7.10 -19.43
CA TYR A 225 5.89 8.07 -19.54
C TYR A 225 6.33 9.26 -20.41
N PRO A 226 5.48 9.73 -21.34
CA PRO A 226 5.78 10.95 -22.08
C PRO A 226 5.83 12.15 -21.11
N PRO A 227 6.66 13.17 -21.40
CA PRO A 227 6.67 14.40 -20.61
C PRO A 227 5.27 15.01 -20.54
N ASP A 228 4.88 15.46 -19.36
CA ASP A 228 3.63 16.20 -19.18
C ASP A 228 3.72 17.55 -19.92
N GLN A 229 2.76 17.81 -20.81
CA GLN A 229 2.66 19.06 -21.57
C GLN A 229 1.59 19.99 -21.01
N ASP A 230 0.84 19.54 -19.99
CA ASP A 230 -0.24 20.33 -19.40
C ASP A 230 0.33 21.42 -18.48
N ILE A 231 -0.07 22.66 -18.76
CA ILE A 231 0.21 23.81 -17.89
C ILE A 231 -0.97 23.98 -16.94
N PRO A 232 -0.79 23.77 -15.62
CA PRO A 232 -1.85 23.98 -14.66
C PRO A 232 -2.25 25.46 -14.61
N PRO A 233 -3.55 25.72 -14.34
CA PRO A 233 -4.05 27.09 -14.20
C PRO A 233 -3.43 27.79 -13.01
N ASP A 234 -3.34 29.12 -13.08
CA ASP A 234 -2.83 29.93 -11.97
C ASP A 234 -3.76 29.83 -10.75
N GLU A 235 -3.17 29.70 -9.56
CA GLU A 235 -3.87 29.44 -8.28
C GLU A 235 -4.93 30.52 -7.95
N PHE A 236 -4.82 31.71 -8.53
CA PHE A 236 -5.69 32.87 -8.27
C PHE A 236 -6.88 33.04 -9.22
N GLN A 237 -7.04 32.21 -10.26
CA GLN A 237 -8.12 32.39 -11.24
C GLN A 237 -9.43 31.67 -10.92
N ALA A 238 -9.49 30.85 -9.87
CA ALA A 238 -10.74 30.25 -9.43
C ALA A 238 -10.77 30.13 -7.92
N GLY A 239 -11.88 30.55 -7.29
CA GLY A 239 -12.21 30.28 -5.89
C GLY A 239 -12.43 28.78 -5.58
N MET A 240 -11.66 27.88 -6.21
CA MET A 240 -11.65 26.46 -5.92
C MET A 240 -10.79 26.20 -4.69
N ARG A 241 -11.47 25.83 -3.59
CA ARG A 241 -10.85 25.05 -2.52
C ARG A 241 -10.04 23.91 -3.14
N VAL A 242 -8.78 23.80 -2.72
CA VAL A 242 -7.82 22.71 -2.99
C VAL A 242 -8.54 21.37 -3.18
N SER A 243 -8.87 21.04 -4.43
CA SER A 243 -9.57 19.80 -4.80
C SER A 243 -8.93 19.11 -6.00
N ARG A 244 -7.89 19.70 -6.60
CA ARG A 244 -7.00 19.05 -7.55
C ARG A 244 -5.56 19.31 -7.14
N VAL A 245 -5.05 18.47 -6.25
CA VAL A 245 -3.61 18.19 -6.24
C VAL A 245 -3.39 17.31 -7.46
N SER A 246 -2.99 17.89 -8.59
CA SER A 246 -2.39 17.11 -9.66
C SER A 246 -1.09 16.55 -9.10
N TYR A 247 -1.10 15.28 -8.72
CA TYR A 247 0.11 14.56 -8.39
C TYR A 247 0.91 14.45 -9.69
N CYS A 248 1.83 15.38 -9.89
CA CYS A 248 2.95 15.13 -10.79
C CYS A 248 3.75 14.00 -10.13
N LYS A 249 3.46 12.76 -10.53
CA LYS A 249 4.24 11.58 -10.18
C LYS A 249 5.56 11.68 -10.95
N PHE A 250 6.48 12.50 -10.46
CA PHE A 250 7.87 12.41 -10.86
C PHE A 250 8.49 11.23 -10.11
N TYR A 251 8.42 10.05 -10.72
CA TYR A 251 9.35 8.98 -10.38
C TYR A 251 10.64 9.21 -11.15
N CYS A 252 11.39 10.22 -10.67
CA CYS A 252 12.57 10.82 -11.31
C CYS A 252 12.31 11.54 -12.64
#